data_AF-A0A2S8NTG1-F1
#
_entry.id   AF-A0A2S8NTG1-F1
#
_cell.length_a   1.000
_cell.length_b   1.000
_cell.length_c   1.000
_cell.angle_alpha   90.00
_cell.angle_beta   90.00
_cell.angle_gamma   90.00
#
_symmetry.space_group_name_H-M   'P 1'
#
loop_
_entity.id
_entity.type
_entity.pdbx_description
1 polymer ?
#
loop_
_entity_poly.entity_id
_entity_poly.type
_entity_poly.pdbx_seq_one_letter_code
_entity_poly.pdbx_strand_id
1 'polypeptide(L)'
;MKINLLNLFICPELFFIEQQKKNLQKFCEENNYQFLKQTVEKDNHEKILNFLKQELYTNSFFFIKKFIFIQNISVLFKNKNIDLVFFNNYWDKPRNDIIIYLVETKENDFPPNINQKIKNFFYI
;
A
#
# COMPACT_ATOMS: atom_id res chain seq x y z
N MET A 1 2.67 9.58 -15.20
CA MET A 1 2.28 8.34 -14.50
C MET A 1 0.86 8.52 -13.97
N LYS A 2 -0.06 7.60 -14.27
CA LYS A 2 -1.43 7.67 -13.73
C LYS A 2 -1.44 6.98 -12.36
N ILE A 3 -1.96 7.66 -11.34
CA ILE A 3 -2.02 7.17 -9.96
C ILE A 3 -3.44 7.36 -9.44
N ASN A 4 -4.05 6.26 -8.98
CA ASN A 4 -5.37 6.26 -8.34
C ASN A 4 -5.22 6.23 -6.81
N LEU A 5 -6.33 6.20 -6.06
CA LEU A 5 -6.27 6.09 -4.60
C LEU A 5 -5.72 4.73 -4.13
N LEU A 6 -5.98 3.67 -4.89
CA LEU A 6 -5.53 2.31 -4.62
C LEU A 6 -4.81 1.79 -5.87
N ASN A 7 -3.53 1.46 -5.73
CA ASN A 7 -2.69 0.95 -6.82
C ASN A 7 -1.99 -0.32 -6.36
N LEU A 8 -1.83 -1.28 -7.27
CA LEU A 8 -1.08 -2.50 -7.05
C LEU A 8 -0.10 -2.69 -8.19
N PHE A 9 1.18 -2.83 -7.86
CA PHE A 9 2.24 -3.11 -8.83
C PHE A 9 2.86 -4.47 -8.53
N ILE A 10 2.70 -5.42 -9.45
CA ILE A 10 3.27 -6.76 -9.34
C ILE A 10 4.48 -6.82 -10.26
N CYS A 11 5.66 -7.10 -9.70
CA CYS A 11 6.88 -7.19 -10.50
C CYS A 11 7.84 -8.23 -9.91
N PRO A 12 8.30 -9.22 -10.71
CA PRO A 12 9.17 -10.28 -10.21
C PRO A 12 10.58 -9.79 -9.83
N GLU A 13 11.04 -8.68 -10.41
CA GLU A 13 12.42 -8.22 -10.25
C GLU A 13 12.52 -7.04 -9.28
N LEU A 14 13.35 -7.19 -8.25
CA LEU A 14 13.62 -6.16 -7.23
C LEU A 14 14.15 -4.86 -7.84
N PHE A 15 14.89 -4.94 -8.95
CA PHE A 15 15.42 -3.77 -9.64
C PHE A 15 14.32 -2.80 -10.08
N PHE A 16 13.27 -3.30 -10.73
CA PHE A 16 12.14 -2.47 -11.17
C PHE A 16 11.35 -1.90 -9.99
N ILE A 17 11.25 -2.63 -8.88
CA ILE A 17 10.60 -2.13 -7.66
C ILE A 17 11.34 -0.92 -7.11
N GLU A 18 12.67 -0.97 -7.03
CA GLU A 18 13.47 0.15 -6.55
C GLU A 18 13.46 1.33 -7.53
N GLN A 19 13.44 1.07 -8.83
CA GLN A 19 13.25 2.12 -9.83
C GLN A 19 11.87 2.79 -9.69
N GLN A 20 10.81 2.01 -9.53
CA GLN A 20 9.45 2.51 -9.37
C GLN A 20 9.29 3.34 -8.10
N LYS A 21 9.88 2.89 -7.00
CA LYS A 21 9.94 3.62 -5.73
C LYS A 21 10.64 4.97 -5.86
N LYS A 22 11.77 5.05 -6.58
CA LYS A 22 12.44 6.33 -6.86
C LYS A 22 11.57 7.28 -7.68
N ASN A 23 10.91 6.76 -8.73
CA ASN A 23 9.99 7.55 -9.55
C ASN A 23 8.81 8.09 -8.73
N LEU A 24 8.25 7.27 -7.85
CA LEU A 24 7.16 7.64 -6.95
C LEU A 24 7.57 8.67 -5.91
N GLN A 25 8.76 8.53 -5.35
CA GLN A 25 9.28 9.51 -4.40
C GLN A 25 9.42 10.88 -5.06
N LYS A 26 10.02 10.93 -6.27
CA LYS A 26 10.14 12.17 -7.04
C LYS A 26 8.77 12.77 -7.37
N PHE A 27 7.82 11.94 -7.78
CA PHE A 27 6.44 12.36 -8.00
C PHE A 27 5.81 12.98 -6.73
N CYS A 28 6.04 12.40 -5.55
CA CYS A 28 5.52 12.94 -4.30
C CYS A 28 6.14 14.29 -3.96
N GLU A 29 7.45 14.44 -4.17
CA GLU A 29 8.16 15.71 -3.98
C GLU A 29 7.58 16.81 -4.88
N GLU A 30 7.40 16.53 -6.17
CA GLU A 30 6.84 17.46 -7.16
C GLU A 30 5.38 17.89 -6.83
N ASN A 31 4.63 17.04 -6.13
CA ASN A 31 3.22 17.29 -5.81
C ASN A 31 2.98 17.69 -4.33
N ASN A 32 4.03 17.91 -3.54
CA ASN A 32 3.94 18.15 -2.10
C ASN A 32 3.13 17.07 -1.35
N TYR A 33 3.42 15.81 -1.63
CA TYR A 33 2.84 14.65 -0.95
C TYR A 33 3.82 14.07 0.07
N GLN A 34 3.30 13.61 1.19
CA GLN A 34 4.07 12.89 2.19
C GLN A 34 4.33 11.46 1.71
N PHE A 35 5.58 11.13 1.40
CA PHE A 35 5.94 9.77 0.99
C PHE A 35 6.30 8.90 2.20
N LEU A 36 5.44 7.93 2.50
CA LEU A 36 5.61 6.98 3.59
C LEU A 36 5.85 5.59 3.03
N LYS A 37 6.92 4.92 3.47
CA LYS A 37 7.34 3.62 2.93
C LYS A 37 7.40 2.56 4.02
N GLN A 38 6.87 1.39 3.72
CA GLN A 38 6.96 0.20 4.58
C GLN A 38 7.25 -1.05 3.75
N THR A 39 7.98 -1.98 4.33
CA THR A 39 8.19 -3.32 3.78
C THR A 39 7.70 -4.32 4.82
N VAL A 40 6.79 -5.19 4.43
CA VAL A 40 6.26 -6.21 5.33
C VAL A 40 7.19 -7.41 5.33
N GLU A 41 7.60 -7.78 6.54
CA GLU A 41 8.41 -8.94 6.85
C GLU A 41 7.66 -9.79 7.88
N LYS A 42 8.08 -11.05 8.08
CA LYS A 42 7.36 -11.98 8.95
C LYS A 42 7.32 -11.53 10.41
N ASP A 43 8.38 -10.85 10.86
CA ASP A 43 8.64 -10.42 12.23
C ASP A 43 8.16 -8.99 12.53
N ASN A 44 7.84 -8.18 11.51
CA ASN A 44 7.47 -6.77 11.72
C ASN A 44 5.96 -6.48 11.52
N HIS A 45 5.14 -7.51 11.29
CA HIS A 45 3.74 -7.37 10.90
C HIS A 45 2.92 -6.49 11.87
N GLU A 46 3.05 -6.66 13.19
CA GLU A 46 2.32 -5.83 14.17
C GLU A 46 2.67 -4.34 14.06
N LYS A 47 3.95 -4.03 13.87
CA LYS A 47 4.43 -2.66 13.69
C LYS A 47 3.82 -2.04 12.42
N ILE A 48 3.78 -2.81 11.33
CA ILE A 48 3.17 -2.34 10.08
C ILE A 48 1.66 -2.11 10.25
N LEU A 49 0.96 -3.00 10.95
CA LEU A 49 -0.48 -2.84 11.18
C LEU A 49 -0.80 -1.60 11.99
N ASN A 50 -0.05 -1.35 13.06
CA ASN A 50 -0.22 -0.16 13.89
C ASN A 50 0.08 1.11 13.09
N PHE A 51 1.14 1.09 12.28
CA PHE A 51 1.45 2.17 11.35
C PHE A 51 0.29 2.42 10.36
N LEU A 52 -0.25 1.38 9.72
CA LEU A 52 -1.35 1.53 8.77
C LEU A 52 -2.62 2.05 9.45
N LYS A 53 -2.97 1.54 10.62
CA LYS A 53 -4.11 2.07 11.40
C LYS A 53 -3.89 3.55 11.67
N GLN A 54 -2.74 3.94 12.22
CA GLN A 54 -2.48 5.34 12.55
C GLN A 54 -2.53 6.25 11.32
N GLU A 55 -1.87 5.87 10.23
CA GLU A 55 -1.75 6.74 9.06
C GLU A 55 -3.06 6.91 8.30
N LEU A 56 -3.90 5.87 8.24
CA LEU A 56 -5.20 5.95 7.57
C LEU A 56 -6.22 6.83 8.33
N TYR A 57 -6.06 6.98 9.65
CA TYR A 57 -6.94 7.78 10.51
C TYR A 57 -6.36 9.14 10.92
N THR A 58 -5.18 9.52 10.42
CA THR A 58 -4.57 10.83 10.70
C THR A 58 -4.44 11.66 9.43
N ASN A 59 -4.62 12.98 9.54
CA ASN A 59 -4.42 13.91 8.43
C ASN A 59 -2.93 14.27 8.31
N SER A 60 -2.50 14.70 7.12
CA SER A 60 -1.19 15.33 6.95
C SER A 60 -1.34 16.85 7.08
N PHE A 61 -0.63 17.47 8.03
CA PHE A 61 -0.75 18.91 8.27
C PHE A 61 0.04 19.78 7.27
N PHE A 62 1.15 19.25 6.74
CA PHE A 62 2.08 20.01 5.90
C PHE A 62 2.04 19.60 4.41
N PHE A 63 1.33 18.51 4.09
CA PHE A 63 1.32 17.92 2.75
C PHE A 63 -0.10 17.85 2.22
N ILE A 64 -0.24 17.93 0.89
CA ILE A 64 -1.54 17.90 0.20
C ILE A 64 -2.18 16.51 0.33
N LYS A 65 -1.37 15.45 0.21
CA LYS A 65 -1.79 14.06 0.37
C LYS A 65 -0.74 13.24 1.08
N LYS A 66 -1.15 12.09 1.62
CA LYS A 66 -0.25 11.01 2.00
C LYS A 66 -0.14 10.00 0.86
N PHE A 67 1.07 9.52 0.63
CA PHE A 67 1.36 8.44 -0.28
C PHE A 67 1.99 7.30 0.52
N ILE A 68 1.24 6.21 0.72
CA ILE A 68 1.66 5.05 1.49
C ILE A 68 2.09 3.96 0.53
N PHE A 69 3.40 3.76 0.44
CA PHE A 69 4.05 2.72 -0.35
C PHE A 69 4.33 1.49 0.52
N ILE A 70 3.78 0.33 0.15
CA ILE A 70 3.92 -0.91 0.94
C ILE A 70 4.40 -2.04 0.06
N GLN A 71 5.54 -2.64 0.42
CA GLN A 71 6.06 -3.84 -0.24
C GLN A 71 5.65 -5.11 0.52
N ASN A 72 5.34 -6.18 -0.21
CA ASN A 72 5.02 -7.52 0.29
C ASN A 72 3.82 -7.57 1.26
N ILE A 73 2.80 -6.74 1.03
CA ILE A 73 1.59 -6.68 1.87
C ILE A 73 0.85 -8.05 1.92
N SER A 74 1.02 -8.90 0.90
CA SER A 74 0.49 -10.28 0.86
C SER A 74 0.85 -11.09 2.10
N VAL A 75 1.99 -10.82 2.74
CA VAL A 75 2.43 -11.44 4.00
C VAL A 75 1.41 -11.23 5.12
N LEU A 76 0.79 -10.05 5.22
CA LEU A 76 -0.23 -9.77 6.24
C LEU A 76 -1.47 -10.65 6.04
N PHE A 77 -1.89 -10.85 4.78
CA PHE A 77 -3.11 -11.60 4.46
C PHE A 77 -2.94 -13.12 4.60
N LYS A 78 -1.70 -13.63 4.57
CA LYS A 78 -1.42 -15.05 4.79
C LYS A 78 -1.49 -15.44 6.27
N ASN A 79 -1.29 -14.51 7.19
CA ASN A 79 -1.30 -14.79 8.61
C ASN A 79 -2.75 -14.74 9.14
N LYS A 80 -3.32 -15.92 9.43
CA LYS A 80 -4.71 -16.06 9.91
C LYS A 80 -4.99 -15.38 11.24
N ASN A 81 -3.97 -15.08 12.03
CA ASN A 81 -4.11 -14.47 13.35
C ASN A 81 -4.15 -12.93 13.29
N ILE A 82 -4.07 -12.33 12.10
CA ILE A 82 -4.08 -10.88 11.93
C ILE A 82 -5.49 -10.40 11.57
N ASP A 83 -6.03 -9.49 12.39
CA ASP A 83 -7.25 -8.76 12.06
C ASP A 83 -6.96 -7.60 11.08
N LEU A 84 -7.40 -7.79 9.83
CA LEU A 84 -7.31 -6.82 8.74
C LEU A 84 -8.65 -6.16 8.41
N VAL A 85 -9.68 -6.29 9.26
CA VAL A 85 -11.02 -5.72 8.99
C VAL A 85 -10.93 -4.21 8.73
N PHE A 86 -10.14 -3.48 9.51
CA PHE A 86 -9.96 -2.03 9.30
C PHE A 86 -9.41 -1.70 7.90
N PHE A 87 -8.46 -2.49 7.41
CA PHE A 87 -7.80 -2.25 6.12
C PHE A 87 -8.72 -2.64 4.96
N ASN A 88 -9.47 -3.73 5.12
CA ASN A 88 -10.52 -4.14 4.18
C ASN A 88 -11.63 -3.09 4.08
N ASN A 89 -12.08 -2.54 5.21
CA ASN A 89 -13.09 -1.48 5.24
C ASN A 89 -12.59 -0.20 4.57
N TYR A 90 -11.30 0.11 4.70
CA TYR A 90 -10.70 1.27 4.02
C TYR A 90 -10.74 1.12 2.50
N TRP A 91 -10.50 -0.08 1.95
CA TRP A 91 -10.54 -0.30 0.50
C TRP A 91 -11.93 -0.05 -0.10
N ASP A 92 -12.99 -0.34 0.65
CA ASP A 92 -14.36 -0.16 0.18
C ASP A 92 -14.72 1.35 0.12
N LYS A 93 -14.08 2.20 0.94
CA LYS A 93 -14.28 3.66 0.98
C LYS A 93 -12.95 4.40 1.24
N PRO A 94 -12.04 4.45 0.25
CA PRO A 94 -10.75 5.09 0.44
C PRO A 94 -10.91 6.60 0.57
N ARG A 95 -10.02 7.22 1.34
CA ARG A 95 -9.99 8.68 1.48
C ARG A 95 -9.30 9.32 0.28
N ASN A 96 -9.79 10.47 -0.16
CA ASN A 96 -9.26 11.17 -1.34
C ASN A 96 -7.87 11.81 -1.11
N ASP A 97 -7.48 12.00 0.15
CA ASP A 97 -6.20 12.58 0.58
C ASP A 97 -5.12 11.54 0.87
N ILE A 98 -5.41 10.25 0.70
CA ILE A 98 -4.44 9.16 0.89
C ILE A 98 -4.40 8.28 -0.34
N ILE A 99 -3.20 8.09 -0.89
CA ILE A 99 -2.91 7.15 -1.94
C ILE A 99 -2.20 5.95 -1.32
N ILE A 100 -2.71 4.74 -1.57
CA ILE A 100 -2.04 3.48 -1.25
C ILE A 100 -1.45 2.91 -2.52
N TYR A 101 -0.17 2.53 -2.44
CA TYR A 101 0.56 1.87 -3.51
C TYR A 101 1.19 0.59 -2.98
N LEU A 102 0.59 -0.53 -3.33
CA LEU A 102 1.04 -1.86 -2.95
C LEU A 102 2.02 -2.39 -4.00
N VAL A 103 3.08 -3.04 -3.55
CA VAL A 103 4.06 -3.69 -4.42
C VAL A 103 4.26 -5.14 -4.00
N GLU A 104 4.18 -6.05 -4.96
CA GLU A 104 4.42 -7.48 -4.75
C GLU A 104 5.52 -7.99 -5.67
N THR A 105 6.43 -8.79 -5.11
CA THR A 105 7.55 -9.42 -5.82
C THR A 105 7.18 -10.73 -6.53
N LYS A 106 6.00 -11.29 -6.26
CA LYS A 106 5.52 -12.54 -6.86
C LYS A 106 4.06 -12.40 -7.24
N GLU A 107 3.65 -13.07 -8.31
CA GLU A 107 2.25 -13.15 -8.68
C GLU A 107 1.44 -13.87 -7.58
N ASN A 108 0.36 -13.21 -7.12
CA ASN A 108 -0.79 -13.84 -6.47
C ASN A 108 -0.55 -14.62 -5.17
N ASP A 109 0.31 -14.12 -4.30
CA ASP A 109 0.41 -14.64 -2.95
C ASP A 109 -0.79 -14.23 -2.04
N PHE A 110 -1.72 -13.43 -2.56
CA PHE A 110 -2.95 -13.08 -1.85
C PHE A 110 -3.94 -14.25 -1.82
N PRO A 111 -4.67 -14.44 -0.71
CA PRO A 111 -5.81 -15.34 -0.65
C PRO A 111 -6.89 -15.03 -1.71
N PRO A 112 -7.67 -16.02 -2.20
CA PRO A 112 -8.64 -15.82 -3.29
C PRO A 112 -9.67 -14.69 -3.05
N ASN A 113 -10.16 -14.55 -1.82
CA ASN A 113 -11.08 -13.47 -1.43
C ASN A 113 -10.44 -12.08 -1.53
N ILE A 114 -9.15 -11.97 -1.23
CA ILE A 114 -8.39 -10.73 -1.35
C ILE A 114 -8.11 -10.40 -2.81
N ASN A 115 -7.76 -11.41 -3.63
CA ASN A 115 -7.60 -11.23 -5.07
C ASN A 115 -8.87 -10.69 -5.74
N GLN A 116 -10.05 -11.15 -5.31
CA GLN A 116 -11.31 -10.63 -5.83
C GLN A 116 -11.51 -9.16 -5.45
N LYS A 117 -11.19 -8.76 -4.21
CA LYS A 117 -11.23 -7.35 -3.80
C LYS A 117 -10.23 -6.50 -4.59
N ILE A 118 -9.00 -6.97 -4.77
CA ILE A 118 -7.97 -6.26 -5.53
C ILE A 118 -8.47 -5.94 -6.94
N LYS A 119 -9.01 -6.93 -7.65
CA LYS A 119 -9.55 -6.74 -9.01
C LYS A 119 -10.66 -5.69 -9.10
N ASN A 120 -11.43 -5.50 -8.02
CA ASN A 120 -12.54 -4.57 -8.01
C ASN A 120 -12.14 -3.13 -7.68
N PHE A 121 -11.09 -2.93 -6.87
CA PHE A 121 -10.77 -1.63 -6.28
C PHE A 121 -9.40 -1.07 -6.67
N PHE A 122 -8.46 -1.92 -7.06
CA PHE A 122 -7.09 -1.51 -7.34
C PHE A 122 -6.89 -1.29 -8.83
N TYR A 123 -6.19 -0.19 -9.13
CA TYR A 123 -5.57 -0.03 -10.43
C TYR A 123 -4.29 -0.88 -10.47
N ILE A 124 -4.27 -1.83 -11.39
CA ILE A 124 -3.14 -2.74 -11.64
C ILE A 124 -2.37 -2.22 -12.85
#